data_AF-A0A8J3B8E4-F1
#
_entry.id   AF-A0A8J3B8E4-F1
#
_cell.length_a   1.000
_cell.length_b   1.000
_cell.length_c   1.000
_cell.angle_alpha   90.00
_cell.angle_beta   90.00
_cell.angle_gamma   90.00
#
_symmetry.space_group_name_H-M   'P 1'
#
loop_
_entity.id
_entity.type
_entity.pdbx_description
1 polymer ?
#
loop_
_entity_poly.entity_id
_entity_poly.type
_entity_poly.pdbx_seq_one_letter_code
_entity_poly.pdbx_strand_id
1 'polypeptide(L)'
;MGAQTVGAVVRRIRYATIATLALLLAAAPAGAAPTVPADPAAGPGAAIVARARAEVGVAASGRKCQPYGPLCTDWCAMFATWVWEQAGVPDVPRGEYMATALGGWGQARGLFSARPPGTRGGGPLPGDLVVYGEPARELGGHVAVVTAVRPDGVLRTVDGNYGNAVVERDVDPLTARAGANNVLISGYVHPPGGAAVGVPSAPTVAPVPVGRAPGLVAIDGDGRLFGYERAARRGRPAVAWRDAVRDWSTAARLTRGDVDRDGFADLITTRTDGTLTVHRHGGRAVRAGAAPYGDATWSMPGQWQQLRQLAAGDLTGDGYADLVGVDGAGGLVGFVHTGDPRQPFTGQPAWRIVAPVGVRQLVLTDLDRDRRADLVIAATDGSLQGFRNTGTGRAPTANATTPAARTGPTGAAAAPAGAATPGGAAGPGGPGAPAGATTPAGPAGPAGVVGRAPFGAAAWRIAELRWAGHRQLAGTDADGDGRGDLIAVAPGGDLTVFRNNPARRGAPFSVETWRVPGTWLTSRALS
;
A
#
# COMPACT_ATOMS: atom_id res chain seq x y z
N MET A 1 -88.33 16.28 -37.17
CA MET A 1 -87.33 15.95 -36.13
C MET A 1 -86.09 16.77 -36.43
N GLY A 2 -85.77 17.90 -35.83
CA GLY A 2 -86.17 18.57 -34.60
C GLY A 2 -85.05 19.62 -34.42
N ALA A 3 -85.34 20.85 -34.80
CA ALA A 3 -84.40 21.96 -34.88
C ALA A 3 -84.13 22.61 -33.52
N GLN A 4 -83.01 23.34 -33.41
CA GLN A 4 -82.91 24.77 -33.04
C GLN A 4 -81.45 25.11 -32.64
N THR A 5 -80.70 25.94 -33.39
CA THR A 5 -80.58 27.43 -33.32
C THR A 5 -80.26 27.92 -31.89
N VAL A 6 -79.19 28.66 -31.57
CA VAL A 6 -78.88 30.11 -31.75
C VAL A 6 -77.55 30.32 -30.97
N GLY A 7 -76.49 30.96 -31.47
CA GLY A 7 -76.26 32.42 -31.51
C GLY A 7 -75.33 32.90 -30.36
N ALA A 8 -74.36 33.74 -30.72
CA ALA A 8 -73.28 34.26 -29.89
C ALA A 8 -73.72 35.26 -28.81
N VAL A 9 -73.05 35.29 -27.65
CA VAL A 9 -72.78 36.54 -26.87
C VAL A 9 -71.50 36.39 -26.03
N VAL A 10 -70.60 37.36 -26.18
CA VAL A 10 -69.40 37.63 -25.37
C VAL A 10 -69.79 38.23 -24.02
N ARG A 11 -69.23 37.75 -22.89
CA ARG A 11 -68.97 38.62 -21.72
C ARG A 11 -67.86 38.09 -20.80
N ARG A 12 -66.93 39.01 -20.53
CA ARG A 12 -65.66 38.86 -19.80
C ARG A 12 -65.87 38.70 -18.30
N ILE A 13 -65.15 37.78 -17.66
CA ILE A 13 -64.63 37.94 -16.29
C ILE A 13 -63.21 37.33 -16.23
N ARG A 14 -62.24 38.16 -15.82
CA ARG A 14 -60.83 37.82 -15.51
C ARG A 14 -60.80 37.15 -14.12
N TYR A 15 -60.08 36.06 -13.89
CA TYR A 15 -58.73 35.89 -13.31
C TYR A 15 -58.67 34.36 -12.97
N ALA A 16 -57.60 33.57 -13.05
CA ALA A 16 -56.17 33.78 -13.14
C ALA A 16 -55.48 32.50 -13.69
N THR A 17 -54.32 32.70 -14.31
CA THR A 17 -53.11 31.83 -14.32
C THR A 17 -53.24 30.37 -14.77
N ILE A 18 -52.70 30.08 -15.96
CA ILE A 18 -51.50 29.24 -16.19
C ILE A 18 -50.93 29.68 -17.55
N ALA A 19 -49.70 30.20 -17.56
CA ALA A 19 -49.01 30.56 -18.79
C ALA A 19 -48.43 29.30 -19.44
N THR A 20 -49.04 28.85 -20.53
CA THR A 20 -48.45 27.92 -21.50
C THR A 20 -47.46 28.70 -22.37
N LEU A 21 -46.16 28.49 -22.15
CA LEU A 21 -45.14 28.96 -23.08
C LEU A 21 -44.94 27.88 -24.15
N ALA A 22 -45.46 28.12 -25.35
CA ALA A 22 -45.09 27.39 -26.56
C ALA A 22 -43.71 27.91 -27.00
N LEU A 23 -42.70 27.04 -27.00
CA LEU A 23 -41.38 27.36 -27.54
C LEU A 23 -41.26 26.74 -28.94
N LEU A 24 -41.02 27.60 -29.93
CA LEU A 24 -40.66 27.22 -31.29
C LEU A 24 -39.41 26.32 -31.28
N LEU A 25 -39.50 25.14 -31.91
CA LEU A 25 -38.33 24.38 -32.32
C LEU A 25 -37.63 25.11 -33.46
N ALA A 26 -36.61 25.89 -33.14
CA ALA A 26 -35.52 26.15 -34.07
C ALA A 26 -34.57 24.96 -34.01
N ALA A 27 -34.47 24.20 -35.11
CA ALA A 27 -33.46 23.17 -35.28
C ALA A 27 -32.08 23.83 -35.36
N ALA A 28 -31.35 23.81 -34.25
CA ALA A 28 -29.93 24.16 -34.22
C ALA A 28 -29.13 23.03 -34.90
N PRO A 29 -28.08 23.34 -35.67
CA PRO A 29 -27.16 22.31 -36.14
C PRO A 29 -26.54 21.62 -34.92
N ALA A 30 -26.18 20.34 -35.06
CA ALA A 30 -25.49 19.56 -34.04
C ALA A 30 -24.19 20.27 -33.60
N GLY A 31 -24.33 21.19 -32.65
CA GLY A 31 -23.25 21.87 -31.98
C GLY A 31 -22.71 20.93 -30.93
N ALA A 32 -21.42 20.63 -31.03
CA ALA A 32 -20.65 19.93 -30.01
C ALA A 32 -21.08 20.40 -28.61
N ALA A 33 -21.42 19.45 -27.75
CA ALA A 33 -21.79 19.72 -26.37
C ALA A 33 -20.75 20.68 -25.73
N PRO A 34 -21.19 21.69 -24.96
CA PRO A 34 -20.27 22.63 -24.34
C PRO A 34 -19.31 21.85 -23.45
N THR A 35 -18.02 21.89 -23.78
CA THR A 35 -16.95 21.46 -22.89
C THR A 35 -16.95 22.42 -21.71
N VAL A 36 -17.62 22.02 -20.63
CA VAL A 36 -17.45 22.68 -19.33
C VAL A 36 -15.96 22.60 -19.00
N PRO A 37 -15.26 23.74 -18.83
CA PRO A 37 -13.86 23.69 -18.43
C PRO A 37 -13.82 23.01 -17.06
N ALA A 38 -13.08 21.91 -16.96
CA ALA A 38 -12.79 21.30 -15.67
C ALA A 38 -12.08 22.35 -14.82
N ASP A 39 -12.72 22.74 -13.72
CA ASP A 39 -12.14 23.64 -12.73
C ASP A 39 -10.87 22.95 -12.18
N PRO A 40 -9.66 23.47 -12.41
CA PRO A 40 -8.40 22.75 -12.14
C PRO A 40 -8.12 22.56 -10.64
N ALA A 41 -9.04 22.98 -9.76
CA ALA A 41 -8.99 22.80 -8.31
C ALA A 41 -9.82 21.60 -7.79
N ALA A 42 -10.63 20.94 -8.63
CA ALA A 42 -11.46 19.80 -8.23
C ALA A 42 -10.88 18.49 -8.79
N GLY A 43 -10.40 17.59 -7.91
CA GLY A 43 -9.87 16.29 -8.33
C GLY A 43 -10.90 15.44 -9.11
N PRO A 44 -10.47 14.40 -9.84
CA PRO A 44 -11.33 13.69 -10.83
C PRO A 44 -12.58 13.03 -10.24
N GLY A 45 -12.63 12.75 -8.93
CA GLY A 45 -13.85 12.31 -8.27
C GLY A 45 -15.02 13.30 -8.45
N ALA A 46 -14.76 14.60 -8.41
CA ALA A 46 -15.81 15.61 -8.61
C ALA A 46 -16.36 15.62 -10.04
N ALA A 47 -15.49 15.48 -11.04
CA ALA A 47 -15.88 15.41 -12.46
C ALA A 47 -16.70 14.15 -12.76
N ILE A 48 -16.29 13.00 -12.20
CA ILE A 48 -17.03 11.73 -12.31
C ILE A 48 -18.42 11.87 -11.68
N VAL A 49 -18.51 12.42 -10.47
CA VAL A 49 -19.78 12.61 -9.78
C VAL A 49 -20.71 13.55 -10.54
N ALA A 50 -20.17 14.66 -11.05
CA ALA A 50 -20.93 15.60 -11.88
C ALA A 50 -21.45 14.91 -13.16
N ARG A 51 -20.61 14.09 -13.82
CA ARG A 51 -21.02 13.35 -15.01
C ARG A 51 -22.07 12.28 -14.72
N ALA A 52 -21.89 11.49 -13.67
CA ALA A 52 -22.87 10.47 -13.30
C ALA A 52 -24.24 11.08 -12.99
N ARG A 53 -24.27 12.16 -12.21
CA ARG A 53 -25.52 12.85 -11.83
C ARG A 53 -26.24 13.49 -13.01
N ALA A 54 -25.51 13.96 -14.02
CA ALA A 54 -26.11 14.55 -15.21
C ALA A 54 -26.98 13.56 -16.01
N GLU A 55 -26.73 12.25 -15.88
CA GLU A 55 -27.47 11.20 -16.58
C GLU A 55 -28.66 10.64 -15.79
N VAL A 56 -28.87 11.07 -14.54
CA VAL A 56 -29.98 10.56 -13.70
C VAL A 56 -31.32 10.82 -14.39
N GLY A 57 -32.12 9.77 -14.53
CA GLY A 57 -33.41 9.79 -15.23
C GLY A 57 -33.36 9.33 -16.70
N VAL A 58 -32.17 9.17 -17.29
CA VAL A 58 -32.05 8.57 -18.62
C VAL A 58 -32.43 7.09 -18.56
N ALA A 59 -33.37 6.67 -19.42
CA ALA A 59 -33.83 5.29 -19.53
C ALA A 59 -33.43 4.68 -20.87
N ALA A 60 -33.08 3.40 -20.85
CA ALA A 60 -32.82 2.66 -22.08
C ALA A 60 -34.14 2.29 -22.77
N SER A 61 -34.08 1.91 -24.04
CA SER A 61 -35.25 1.36 -24.74
C SER A 61 -35.73 0.06 -24.06
N GLY A 62 -36.93 -0.42 -24.42
CA GLY A 62 -37.45 -1.70 -23.91
C GLY A 62 -36.56 -2.92 -24.21
N ARG A 63 -35.65 -2.83 -25.20
CA ARG A 63 -34.63 -3.84 -25.50
C ARG A 63 -33.28 -3.58 -24.84
N LYS A 64 -33.23 -2.66 -23.85
CA LYS A 64 -32.02 -2.23 -23.13
C LYS A 64 -30.96 -1.57 -24.02
N CYS A 65 -31.35 -1.00 -25.17
CA CYS A 65 -30.44 -0.18 -25.97
C CYS A 65 -30.28 1.20 -25.35
N GLN A 66 -29.05 1.67 -25.23
CA GLN A 66 -28.67 2.81 -24.40
C GLN A 66 -27.46 3.52 -25.03
N PRO A 67 -27.25 4.83 -24.74
CA PRO A 67 -26.24 5.63 -25.45
C PRO A 67 -24.79 5.45 -24.97
N TYR A 68 -24.56 4.73 -23.87
CA TYR A 68 -23.28 4.57 -23.17
C TYR A 68 -22.42 3.41 -23.70
N GLY A 69 -22.94 2.56 -24.59
CA GLY A 69 -22.17 1.45 -25.15
C GLY A 69 -22.85 0.74 -26.32
N PRO A 70 -22.12 -0.15 -27.02
CA PRO A 70 -22.57 -0.70 -28.29
C PRO A 70 -23.58 -1.84 -28.16
N LEU A 71 -23.77 -2.39 -26.95
CA LEU A 71 -24.62 -3.57 -26.72
C LEU A 71 -25.98 -3.18 -26.14
N CYS A 72 -27.03 -3.86 -26.60
CA CYS A 72 -28.38 -3.78 -26.05
C CYS A 72 -28.61 -4.94 -25.06
N THR A 73 -27.99 -4.85 -23.90
CA THR A 73 -28.05 -5.87 -22.83
C THR A 73 -27.99 -5.18 -21.46
N ASP A 74 -27.82 -5.92 -20.37
CA ASP A 74 -27.54 -5.31 -19.07
C ASP A 74 -26.33 -4.36 -19.16
N TRP A 75 -26.55 -3.11 -18.78
CA TRP A 75 -25.70 -2.01 -19.22
C TRP A 75 -25.09 -1.19 -18.07
N CYS A 76 -25.18 -1.68 -16.83
CA CYS A 76 -24.61 -1.01 -15.66
C CYS A 76 -23.09 -0.75 -15.82
N ALA A 77 -22.34 -1.73 -16.35
CA ALA A 77 -20.91 -1.62 -16.62
C ALA A 77 -20.59 -0.67 -17.81
N MET A 78 -21.41 -0.70 -18.87
CA MET A 78 -21.27 0.22 -20.00
C MET A 78 -21.46 1.67 -19.55
N PHE A 79 -22.46 1.93 -18.72
CA PHE A 79 -22.68 3.23 -18.12
C PHE A 79 -21.53 3.65 -17.20
N ALA A 80 -21.13 2.80 -16.25
CA ALA A 80 -20.08 3.11 -15.29
C ALA A 80 -18.74 3.48 -15.96
N THR A 81 -18.34 2.72 -16.97
CA THR A 81 -17.12 3.00 -17.73
C THR A 81 -17.27 4.23 -18.64
N TRP A 82 -18.43 4.43 -19.26
CA TRP A 82 -18.69 5.65 -20.03
C TRP A 82 -18.58 6.90 -19.16
N VAL A 83 -19.12 6.89 -17.94
CA VAL A 83 -19.02 8.02 -17.00
C VAL A 83 -17.56 8.37 -16.72
N TRP A 84 -16.73 7.35 -16.43
CA TRP A 84 -15.30 7.56 -16.20
C TRP A 84 -14.58 8.13 -17.44
N GLU A 85 -14.86 7.60 -18.63
CA GLU A 85 -14.31 8.12 -19.89
C GLU A 85 -14.70 9.59 -20.11
N GLN A 86 -15.98 9.93 -19.94
CA GLN A 86 -16.48 11.30 -20.11
C GLN A 86 -15.96 12.28 -19.04
N ALA A 87 -15.52 11.77 -17.89
CA ALA A 87 -14.90 12.55 -16.83
C ALA A 87 -13.38 12.71 -17.01
N GLY A 88 -12.81 12.16 -18.10
CA GLY A 88 -11.38 12.27 -18.41
C GLY A 88 -10.49 11.30 -17.63
N VAL A 89 -11.06 10.23 -17.08
CA VAL A 89 -10.29 9.18 -16.42
C VAL A 89 -9.46 8.42 -17.49
N PRO A 90 -8.14 8.28 -17.34
CA PRO A 90 -7.31 7.54 -18.29
C PRO A 90 -7.53 6.02 -18.19
N ASP A 91 -7.24 5.30 -19.28
CA ASP A 91 -7.17 3.84 -19.35
C ASP A 91 -8.45 3.08 -18.92
N VAL A 92 -9.63 3.69 -19.13
CA VAL A 92 -10.93 3.11 -18.79
C VAL A 92 -11.23 1.86 -19.61
N PRO A 93 -11.71 0.75 -18.99
CA PRO A 93 -11.97 -0.52 -19.69
C PRO A 93 -13.30 -0.50 -20.44
N ARG A 94 -13.38 0.29 -21.52
CA ARG A 94 -14.61 0.44 -22.32
C ARG A 94 -15.09 -0.85 -23.01
N GLY A 95 -14.24 -1.88 -23.09
CA GLY A 95 -14.61 -3.22 -23.57
C GLY A 95 -15.14 -4.18 -22.50
N GLU A 96 -15.09 -3.80 -21.22
CA GLU A 96 -15.48 -4.67 -20.11
C GLU A 96 -16.93 -4.40 -19.69
N TYR A 97 -17.84 -5.22 -20.19
CA TYR A 97 -19.29 -4.98 -20.06
C TYR A 97 -19.94 -5.74 -18.89
N MET A 98 -19.15 -6.44 -18.08
CA MET A 98 -19.63 -7.22 -16.94
C MET A 98 -19.19 -6.59 -15.62
N ALA A 99 -20.10 -6.48 -14.65
CA ALA A 99 -19.84 -5.81 -13.38
C ALA A 99 -18.75 -6.48 -12.54
N THR A 100 -18.79 -7.81 -12.37
CA THR A 100 -17.73 -8.54 -11.65
C THR A 100 -16.39 -8.52 -12.41
N ALA A 101 -16.45 -8.39 -13.73
CA ALA A 101 -15.24 -8.27 -14.55
C ALA A 101 -14.63 -6.87 -14.45
N LEU A 102 -15.42 -5.80 -14.26
CA LEU A 102 -14.89 -4.49 -13.84
C LEU A 102 -14.23 -4.54 -12.47
N GLY A 103 -14.81 -5.31 -11.53
CA GLY A 103 -14.14 -5.61 -10.25
C GLY A 103 -12.80 -6.33 -10.47
N GLY A 104 -12.77 -7.34 -11.33
CA GLY A 104 -11.56 -8.08 -11.69
C GLY A 104 -10.51 -7.22 -12.41
N TRP A 105 -10.94 -6.35 -13.31
CA TRP A 105 -10.11 -5.35 -13.97
C TRP A 105 -9.48 -4.39 -12.96
N GLY A 106 -10.27 -3.94 -11.97
CA GLY A 106 -9.81 -3.13 -10.87
C GLY A 106 -8.78 -3.84 -10.01
N GLN A 107 -9.03 -5.11 -9.65
CA GLN A 107 -8.07 -5.94 -8.92
C GLN A 107 -6.76 -6.12 -9.69
N ALA A 108 -6.85 -6.45 -10.98
CA ALA A 108 -5.72 -6.62 -11.86
C ALA A 108 -4.88 -5.35 -12.04
N ARG A 109 -5.40 -4.17 -11.62
CA ARG A 109 -4.73 -2.87 -11.68
C ARG A 109 -4.42 -2.26 -10.32
N GLY A 110 -4.70 -2.97 -9.22
CA GLY A 110 -4.51 -2.43 -7.86
C GLY A 110 -5.46 -1.28 -7.52
N LEU A 111 -6.56 -1.15 -8.26
CA LEU A 111 -7.57 -0.11 -8.09
C LEU A 111 -8.78 -0.59 -7.28
N PHE A 112 -8.87 -1.88 -6.96
CA PHE A 112 -10.01 -2.44 -6.23
C PHE A 112 -9.75 -2.54 -4.73
N SER A 113 -10.58 -1.87 -3.93
CA SER A 113 -10.64 -1.98 -2.48
C SER A 113 -11.77 -2.92 -2.05
N ALA A 114 -11.43 -4.07 -1.48
CA ALA A 114 -12.43 -5.03 -1.00
C ALA A 114 -13.21 -4.49 0.21
N ARG A 115 -14.53 -4.72 0.25
CA ARG A 115 -15.39 -4.47 1.41
C ARG A 115 -15.35 -5.72 2.31
N PRO A 116 -14.80 -5.65 3.54
CA PRO A 116 -14.77 -6.81 4.43
C PRO A 116 -16.19 -7.32 4.74
N PRO A 117 -16.43 -8.64 4.75
CA PRO A 117 -17.74 -9.21 5.06
C PRO A 117 -18.29 -8.72 6.40
N GLY A 118 -19.58 -8.39 6.44
CA GLY A 118 -20.24 -7.91 7.67
C GLY A 118 -19.84 -6.49 8.09
N THR A 119 -19.21 -5.70 7.20
CA THR A 119 -18.82 -4.32 7.48
C THR A 119 -19.29 -3.35 6.40
N ARG A 120 -19.25 -2.05 6.71
CA ARG A 120 -19.30 -0.96 5.72
C ARG A 120 -17.91 -0.50 5.26
N GLY A 121 -16.88 -1.32 5.50
CA GLY A 121 -15.48 -1.00 5.22
C GLY A 121 -15.12 -1.00 3.73
N GLY A 122 -13.84 -0.87 3.43
CA GLY A 122 -13.32 -0.79 2.05
C GLY A 122 -13.10 0.64 1.53
N GLY A 123 -13.31 1.65 2.38
CA GLY A 123 -12.90 3.04 2.12
C GLY A 123 -13.38 3.65 0.80
N PRO A 124 -14.66 3.54 0.43
CA PRO A 124 -15.16 4.13 -0.81
C PRO A 124 -15.03 5.66 -0.77
N LEU A 125 -14.86 6.25 -1.95
CA LEU A 125 -14.77 7.68 -2.19
C LEU A 125 -15.74 8.09 -3.30
N PRO A 126 -16.20 9.35 -3.31
CA PRO A 126 -16.92 9.89 -4.46
C PRO A 126 -16.09 9.76 -5.75
N GLY A 127 -16.68 9.15 -6.77
CA GLY A 127 -16.04 8.83 -8.05
C GLY A 127 -15.70 7.34 -8.23
N ASP A 128 -15.70 6.54 -7.16
CA ASP A 128 -15.45 5.10 -7.23
C ASP A 128 -16.60 4.35 -7.89
N LEU A 129 -16.32 3.14 -8.39
CA LEU A 129 -17.34 2.18 -8.77
C LEU A 129 -17.60 1.19 -7.64
N VAL A 130 -18.81 1.11 -7.11
CA VAL A 130 -19.19 0.02 -6.19
C VAL A 130 -19.52 -1.23 -6.98
N VAL A 131 -18.91 -2.37 -6.62
CA VAL A 131 -19.07 -3.65 -7.31
C VAL A 131 -19.84 -4.64 -6.43
N TYR A 132 -20.90 -5.22 -6.99
CA TYR A 132 -21.68 -6.29 -6.40
C TYR A 132 -21.29 -7.63 -7.01
N GLY A 133 -20.97 -8.61 -6.16
CA GLY A 133 -20.48 -9.92 -6.58
C GLY A 133 -18.96 -10.03 -6.60
N GLU A 134 -18.45 -11.25 -6.47
CA GLU A 134 -17.02 -11.51 -6.36
C GLU A 134 -16.29 -11.11 -7.66
N PRO A 135 -15.21 -10.30 -7.57
CA PRO A 135 -14.40 -9.94 -8.71
C PRO A 135 -13.83 -11.15 -9.46
N ALA A 136 -13.69 -11.04 -10.78
CA ALA A 136 -13.05 -12.04 -11.63
C ALA A 136 -13.67 -13.46 -11.59
N ARG A 137 -14.85 -13.66 -11.00
CA ARG A 137 -15.68 -14.86 -11.22
C ARG A 137 -16.67 -14.61 -12.36
N GLU A 138 -16.65 -15.54 -13.32
CA GLU A 138 -17.53 -15.57 -14.49
C GLU A 138 -18.99 -15.84 -14.06
N LEU A 139 -19.77 -14.77 -13.81
CA LEU A 139 -21.18 -14.55 -14.21
C LEU A 139 -21.86 -13.46 -13.35
N GLY A 140 -22.29 -12.35 -13.99
CA GLY A 140 -23.27 -11.41 -13.44
C GLY A 140 -22.74 -10.29 -12.52
N GLY A 141 -23.55 -9.91 -11.53
CA GLY A 141 -23.26 -8.80 -10.60
C GLY A 141 -23.94 -7.48 -10.97
N HIS A 142 -23.54 -6.41 -10.30
CA HIS A 142 -23.98 -5.04 -10.58
C HIS A 142 -22.88 -4.05 -10.24
N VAL A 143 -22.89 -2.89 -10.89
CA VAL A 143 -21.93 -1.82 -10.64
C VAL A 143 -22.63 -0.47 -10.66
N ALA A 144 -22.21 0.44 -9.79
CA ALA A 144 -22.73 1.81 -9.72
C ALA A 144 -21.61 2.80 -9.37
N VAL A 145 -21.81 4.08 -9.65
CA VAL A 145 -20.85 5.15 -9.34
C VAL A 145 -21.17 5.71 -7.96
N VAL A 146 -20.19 5.76 -7.06
CA VAL A 146 -20.31 6.40 -5.74
C VAL A 146 -20.32 7.91 -5.92
N THR A 147 -21.35 8.60 -5.45
CA THR A 147 -21.47 10.07 -5.50
C THR A 147 -21.30 10.76 -4.16
N ALA A 148 -21.46 10.04 -3.06
CA ALA A 148 -21.11 10.50 -1.72
C ALA A 148 -20.94 9.32 -0.75
N VAL A 149 -20.18 9.55 0.33
CA VAL A 149 -20.08 8.64 1.47
C VAL A 149 -20.54 9.40 2.72
N ARG A 150 -21.62 8.93 3.34
CA ARG A 150 -22.17 9.57 4.54
C ARG A 150 -21.34 9.20 5.79
N PRO A 151 -21.39 10.00 6.86
CA PRO A 151 -20.67 9.71 8.11
C PRO A 151 -21.04 8.37 8.76
N ASP A 152 -22.23 7.85 8.51
CA ASP A 152 -22.71 6.54 8.99
C ASP A 152 -22.25 5.36 8.13
N GLY A 153 -21.51 5.63 7.06
CA GLY A 153 -20.96 4.65 6.11
C GLY A 153 -21.93 4.21 5.01
N VAL A 154 -23.13 4.81 4.92
CA VAL A 154 -24.05 4.57 3.79
C VAL A 154 -23.60 5.41 2.59
N LEU A 155 -23.72 4.84 1.40
CA LEU A 155 -23.28 5.46 0.15
C LEU A 155 -24.46 6.09 -0.57
N ARG A 156 -24.22 7.24 -1.21
CA ARG A 156 -25.06 7.72 -2.30
C ARG A 156 -24.44 7.21 -3.60
N THR A 157 -25.21 6.53 -4.44
CA THR A 157 -24.72 5.97 -5.71
C THR A 157 -25.62 6.40 -6.87
N VAL A 158 -25.03 6.54 -8.05
CA VAL A 158 -25.75 6.59 -9.33
C VAL A 158 -25.56 5.26 -10.05
N ASP A 159 -26.65 4.53 -10.20
CA ASP A 159 -26.68 3.20 -10.79
C ASP A 159 -27.18 3.28 -12.23
N GLY A 160 -26.37 2.80 -13.18
CA GLY A 160 -26.85 2.51 -14.52
C GLY A 160 -27.64 1.21 -14.53
N ASN A 161 -28.67 1.11 -15.39
CA ASN A 161 -29.51 -0.09 -15.53
C ASN A 161 -30.21 -0.54 -14.23
N TYR A 162 -30.53 0.37 -13.32
CA TYR A 162 -31.37 0.05 -12.16
C TYR A 162 -32.84 0.22 -12.55
N GLY A 163 -33.54 -0.89 -12.77
CA GLY A 163 -34.89 -0.85 -13.35
C GLY A 163 -34.90 -0.33 -14.80
N ASN A 164 -33.82 -0.60 -15.57
CA ASN A 164 -33.61 -0.12 -16.93
C ASN A 164 -33.49 1.41 -17.08
N ALA A 165 -33.11 2.10 -16.00
CA ALA A 165 -32.83 3.54 -15.99
C ALA A 165 -31.56 3.87 -15.17
N VAL A 166 -31.07 5.10 -15.32
CA VAL A 166 -30.05 5.69 -14.45
C VAL A 166 -30.74 6.27 -13.22
N VAL A 167 -30.41 5.77 -12.03
CA VAL A 167 -31.08 6.15 -10.77
C VAL A 167 -30.05 6.51 -9.71
N GLU A 168 -30.25 7.62 -9.00
CA GLU A 168 -29.49 7.92 -7.79
C GLU A 168 -30.20 7.38 -6.54
N ARG A 169 -29.49 6.63 -5.70
CA ARG A 169 -30.07 5.98 -4.51
C ARG A 169 -29.08 5.91 -3.35
N ASP A 170 -29.62 5.63 -2.17
CA ASP A 170 -28.82 5.32 -0.99
C ASP A 170 -28.58 3.81 -0.89
N VAL A 171 -27.37 3.43 -0.53
CA VAL A 171 -26.89 2.05 -0.50
C VAL A 171 -26.16 1.82 0.81
N ASP A 172 -26.70 0.96 1.68
CA ASP A 172 -25.95 0.50 2.86
C ASP A 172 -25.00 -0.62 2.44
N PRO A 173 -23.67 -0.42 2.49
CA PRO A 173 -22.74 -1.45 2.07
C PRO A 173 -22.85 -2.73 2.87
N LEU A 174 -23.37 -2.70 4.11
CA LEU A 174 -23.51 -3.87 4.96
C LEU A 174 -24.53 -4.88 4.39
N THR A 175 -25.65 -4.37 3.86
CA THR A 175 -26.84 -5.17 3.56
C THR A 175 -27.25 -5.14 2.09
N ALA A 176 -26.82 -4.14 1.31
CA ALA A 176 -27.28 -3.95 -0.05
C ALA A 176 -26.88 -5.11 -0.97
N ARG A 177 -27.85 -5.56 -1.76
CA ARG A 177 -27.68 -6.61 -2.77
C ARG A 177 -28.21 -6.13 -4.12
N ALA A 178 -27.56 -6.56 -5.19
CA ALA A 178 -27.94 -6.22 -6.55
C ALA A 178 -27.44 -7.26 -7.57
N GLY A 179 -27.81 -7.07 -8.82
CA GLY A 179 -27.51 -7.99 -9.93
C GLY A 179 -28.45 -9.19 -9.97
N ALA A 180 -28.43 -9.93 -11.08
CA ALA A 180 -29.33 -11.06 -11.31
C ALA A 180 -29.26 -12.15 -10.23
N ASN A 181 -28.10 -12.30 -9.57
CA ASN A 181 -27.85 -13.30 -8.52
C ASN A 181 -28.04 -12.76 -7.09
N ASN A 182 -28.56 -11.53 -6.92
CA ASN A 182 -28.84 -10.91 -5.63
C ASN A 182 -27.65 -10.94 -4.64
N VAL A 183 -26.48 -10.54 -5.14
CA VAL A 183 -25.18 -10.65 -4.45
C VAL A 183 -24.84 -9.38 -3.68
N LEU A 184 -24.08 -9.53 -2.60
CA LEU A 184 -23.60 -8.39 -1.79
C LEU A 184 -22.49 -7.61 -2.52
N ILE A 185 -22.25 -6.40 -2.05
CA ILE A 185 -21.07 -5.61 -2.41
C ILE A 185 -19.80 -6.38 -2.05
N SER A 186 -18.89 -6.53 -3.00
CA SER A 186 -17.58 -7.13 -2.78
C SER A 186 -16.50 -6.08 -2.53
N GLY A 187 -16.69 -4.87 -3.05
CA GLY A 187 -15.73 -3.77 -2.89
C GLY A 187 -15.97 -2.62 -3.87
N TYR A 188 -14.95 -1.81 -4.07
CA TYR A 188 -14.99 -0.56 -4.83
C TYR A 188 -13.79 -0.47 -5.77
N VAL A 189 -13.98 -0.03 -7.01
CA VAL A 189 -12.89 0.27 -7.96
C VAL A 189 -12.66 1.78 -7.99
N HIS A 190 -11.42 2.21 -7.76
CA HIS A 190 -11.02 3.61 -7.81
C HIS A 190 -10.65 4.05 -9.23
N PRO A 191 -10.98 5.29 -9.65
CA PRO A 191 -10.62 5.81 -10.97
C PRO A 191 -9.10 6.04 -11.11
N PRO A 192 -8.45 5.56 -12.18
CA PRO A 192 -7.05 5.84 -12.49
C PRO A 192 -6.72 7.35 -12.54
N GLY A 193 -5.49 7.73 -12.16
CA GLY A 193 -4.95 9.09 -12.43
C GLY A 193 -5.46 10.23 -11.55
N GLY A 194 -6.29 9.96 -10.53
CA GLY A 194 -6.73 10.99 -9.61
C GLY A 194 -5.74 11.39 -8.54
N ALA A 195 -5.38 12.67 -8.52
CA ALA A 195 -4.85 13.33 -7.34
C ALA A 195 -5.82 13.07 -6.17
N ALA A 196 -5.34 12.22 -5.28
CA ALA A 196 -5.98 11.81 -4.06
C ALA A 196 -6.43 13.03 -3.24
N VAL A 197 -7.74 13.20 -3.01
CA VAL A 197 -8.14 13.37 -1.62
C VAL A 197 -8.13 11.96 -1.02
N GLY A 198 -6.93 11.53 -0.62
CA GLY A 198 -6.52 10.20 -0.12
C GLY A 198 -6.99 9.02 -0.97
N VAL A 199 -6.23 8.27 -1.75
CA VAL A 199 -4.85 7.77 -1.69
C VAL A 199 -4.54 7.28 -3.14
N PRO A 200 -3.32 7.38 -3.69
CA PRO A 200 -3.04 7.03 -5.09
C PRO A 200 -2.94 5.51 -5.29
N SER A 201 -3.19 5.02 -6.51
CA SER A 201 -2.48 3.88 -7.10
C SER A 201 -2.62 3.86 -8.63
N ALA A 202 -1.48 3.99 -9.33
CA ALA A 202 -1.23 3.26 -10.57
C ALA A 202 -0.75 1.83 -10.21
N PRO A 203 -0.36 1.01 -11.19
CA PRO A 203 -0.80 -0.37 -11.37
C PRO A 203 -0.30 -1.38 -10.32
N THR A 204 -1.08 -2.45 -10.17
CA THR A 204 -0.71 -3.87 -9.94
C THR A 204 0.66 -4.06 -9.29
N VAL A 205 0.76 -4.53 -8.05
CA VAL A 205 0.18 -5.73 -7.47
C VAL A 205 0.04 -5.54 -5.94
N ALA A 206 -0.83 -6.29 -5.28
CA ALA A 206 -0.88 -6.25 -3.81
C ALA A 206 0.47 -6.72 -3.24
N PRO A 207 1.26 -5.92 -2.49
CA PRO A 207 1.87 -6.50 -1.32
C PRO A 207 0.77 -7.04 -0.42
N VAL A 208 1.05 -8.23 0.06
CA VAL A 208 0.64 -8.74 1.36
C VAL A 208 0.10 -7.68 2.31
N PRO A 209 -1.12 -7.83 2.84
CA PRO A 209 -1.38 -7.23 4.14
C PRO A 209 -0.33 -7.82 5.08
N VAL A 210 0.53 -6.99 5.68
CA VAL A 210 1.16 -7.39 6.94
C VAL A 210 0.02 -7.51 7.95
N GLY A 211 -0.62 -8.68 7.92
CA GLY A 211 -1.79 -9.03 8.71
C GLY A 211 -3.06 -9.38 7.93
N ARG A 212 -3.18 -10.63 7.47
CA ARG A 212 -4.38 -11.42 7.78
C ARG A 212 -4.34 -11.87 9.27
N ALA A 213 -4.12 -10.89 10.15
CA ALA A 213 -3.56 -10.89 11.51
C ALA A 213 -2.03 -11.00 11.56
N PRO A 214 -1.27 -9.99 12.05
CA PRO A 214 0.14 -10.19 12.31
C PRO A 214 0.29 -11.03 13.56
N GLY A 215 0.70 -12.27 13.36
CA GLY A 215 1.36 -13.03 14.41
C GLY A 215 2.76 -12.47 14.63
N LEU A 216 3.27 -12.58 15.84
CA LEU A 216 4.65 -12.30 16.21
C LEU A 216 5.47 -13.58 16.02
N VAL A 217 6.69 -13.52 15.52
CA VAL A 217 7.54 -14.71 15.38
C VAL A 217 8.81 -14.55 16.21
N ALA A 218 9.18 -15.59 16.94
CA ALA A 218 10.35 -15.59 17.81
C ALA A 218 11.14 -16.90 17.70
N ILE A 219 12.44 -16.81 17.96
CA ILE A 219 13.32 -17.96 18.20
C ILE A 219 13.69 -17.97 19.68
N ASP A 220 13.49 -19.09 20.37
CA ASP A 220 13.90 -19.24 21.77
C ASP A 220 15.40 -19.58 21.94
N GLY A 221 15.84 -19.71 23.19
CA GLY A 221 17.22 -20.07 23.53
C GLY A 221 17.65 -21.46 23.07
N ASP A 222 16.69 -22.37 22.83
CA ASP A 222 16.93 -23.72 22.33
C ASP A 222 16.97 -23.77 20.79
N GLY A 223 16.79 -22.63 20.11
CA GLY A 223 16.80 -22.56 18.66
C GLY A 223 15.50 -23.01 18.01
N ARG A 224 14.37 -22.99 18.72
CA ARG A 224 13.06 -23.33 18.16
C ARG A 224 12.30 -22.09 17.72
N LEU A 225 11.64 -22.18 16.55
CA LEU A 225 10.81 -21.12 15.99
C LEU A 225 9.36 -21.26 16.44
N PHE A 226 8.76 -20.14 16.86
CA PHE A 226 7.36 -20.10 17.28
C PHE A 226 6.67 -18.86 16.74
N GLY A 227 5.39 -19.00 16.41
CA GLY A 227 4.52 -17.89 16.10
C GLY A 227 3.45 -17.72 17.15
N TYR A 228 3.09 -16.48 17.45
CA TYR A 228 2.02 -16.13 18.36
C TYR A 228 0.80 -15.69 17.56
N GLU A 229 -0.39 -16.03 18.05
CA GLU A 229 -1.63 -15.46 17.51
C GLU A 229 -1.71 -13.98 17.89
N ARG A 230 -2.56 -13.23 17.18
CA ARG A 230 -2.87 -11.85 17.56
C ARG A 230 -3.31 -11.83 19.03
N ALA A 231 -2.77 -10.91 19.82
CA ALA A 231 -3.30 -10.66 21.15
C ALA A 231 -4.80 -10.35 21.01
N ALA A 232 -5.67 -11.20 21.55
CA ALA A 232 -7.09 -10.85 21.69
C ALA A 232 -7.16 -9.50 22.42
N ARG A 233 -8.17 -8.67 22.14
CA ARG A 233 -8.30 -7.27 22.62
C ARG A 233 -8.09 -7.03 24.14
N ARG A 234 -7.98 -8.08 24.96
CA ARG A 234 -7.62 -8.08 26.40
C ARG A 234 -6.82 -9.32 26.87
N GLY A 235 -6.19 -10.11 25.99
CA GLY A 235 -5.61 -11.43 26.33
C GLY A 235 -4.10 -11.57 26.02
N ARG A 236 -3.43 -12.50 26.70
CA ARG A 236 -2.03 -12.87 26.41
C ARG A 236 -1.92 -13.42 24.97
N PRO A 237 -0.94 -13.02 24.14
CA PRO A 237 -0.59 -13.71 22.91
C PRO A 237 -0.31 -15.17 23.27
N ALA A 238 -1.15 -16.05 22.75
CA ALA A 238 -0.92 -17.48 22.84
C ALA A 238 0.02 -17.89 21.72
N VAL A 239 0.86 -18.88 21.97
CA VAL A 239 1.63 -19.52 20.92
C VAL A 239 0.64 -20.20 19.98
N ALA A 240 0.57 -19.72 18.74
CA ALA A 240 -0.27 -20.26 17.67
C ALA A 240 0.30 -21.59 17.17
N TRP A 241 1.62 -21.62 17.00
CA TRP A 241 2.31 -22.74 16.40
C TRP A 241 3.76 -22.79 16.86
N ARG A 242 4.31 -24.00 16.78
CA ARG A 242 5.70 -24.30 17.08
C ARG A 242 6.29 -25.10 15.93
N ASP A 243 7.45 -24.69 15.43
CA ASP A 243 8.23 -25.57 14.57
C ASP A 243 8.89 -26.64 15.44
N ALA A 244 8.30 -27.83 15.41
CA ALA A 244 8.76 -28.97 16.18
C ALA A 244 9.83 -29.79 15.45
N VAL A 245 10.13 -29.45 14.19
CA VAL A 245 10.93 -30.30 13.30
C VAL A 245 12.29 -29.66 13.00
N ARG A 246 12.31 -28.38 12.65
CA ARG A 246 13.56 -27.72 12.21
C ARG A 246 14.30 -27.07 13.37
N ASP A 247 15.62 -27.13 13.30
CA ASP A 247 16.51 -26.40 14.19
C ASP A 247 16.88 -25.02 13.58
N TRP A 248 16.50 -23.96 14.28
CA TRP A 248 16.78 -22.57 13.93
C TRP A 248 17.94 -21.98 14.74
N SER A 249 18.69 -22.81 15.49
CA SER A 249 19.84 -22.42 16.31
C SER A 249 20.90 -21.63 15.51
N THR A 250 21.03 -21.91 14.22
CA THR A 250 21.99 -21.22 13.32
C THR A 250 21.53 -19.84 12.85
N ALA A 251 20.28 -19.42 13.06
CA ALA A 251 19.77 -18.13 12.60
C ALA A 251 20.24 -16.94 13.48
N ALA A 252 21.40 -16.35 13.18
CA ALA A 252 21.98 -15.22 13.90
C ALA A 252 21.09 -13.96 13.96
N ARG A 253 20.27 -13.72 12.93
CA ARG A 253 19.24 -12.67 12.87
C ARG A 253 17.98 -13.22 12.23
N LEU A 254 16.85 -12.59 12.56
CA LEU A 254 15.53 -12.90 12.05
C LEU A 254 14.82 -11.60 11.70
N THR A 255 14.23 -11.53 10.51
CA THR A 255 13.26 -10.49 10.15
C THR A 255 12.17 -11.12 9.28
N ARG A 256 11.09 -10.39 9.07
CA ARG A 256 9.99 -10.81 8.21
C ARG A 256 9.62 -9.75 7.19
N GLY A 257 9.24 -10.21 6.02
CA GLY A 257 8.83 -9.36 4.90
C GLY A 257 8.29 -10.23 3.78
N ASP A 258 7.38 -9.67 3.00
CA ASP A 258 6.80 -10.33 1.84
C ASP A 258 7.78 -10.34 0.65
N VAL A 259 8.50 -11.45 0.43
CA VAL A 259 9.54 -11.54 -0.61
C VAL A 259 8.97 -12.06 -1.93
N ASP A 260 7.79 -12.70 -1.92
CA ASP A 260 7.19 -13.27 -3.12
C ASP A 260 5.81 -12.77 -3.52
N ARG A 261 5.26 -11.84 -2.72
CA ARG A 261 4.06 -11.07 -3.00
C ARG A 261 2.76 -11.86 -2.93
N ASP A 262 2.72 -12.84 -2.02
CA ASP A 262 1.68 -13.88 -2.00
C ASP A 262 0.48 -13.64 -1.07
N GLY A 263 0.58 -12.70 -0.15
CA GLY A 263 -0.41 -12.50 0.93
C GLY A 263 0.14 -12.66 2.36
N PHE A 264 1.39 -13.14 2.52
CA PHE A 264 1.99 -13.49 3.80
C PHE A 264 3.45 -13.03 3.94
N ALA A 265 3.84 -12.70 5.17
CA ALA A 265 5.24 -12.32 5.45
C ALA A 265 6.14 -13.56 5.51
N ASP A 266 7.17 -13.57 4.69
CA ASP A 266 8.20 -14.60 4.65
C ASP A 266 9.23 -14.41 5.76
N LEU A 267 9.95 -15.47 6.06
CA LEU A 267 11.01 -15.45 7.05
C LEU A 267 12.36 -15.25 6.38
N ILE A 268 13.07 -14.19 6.76
CA ILE A 268 14.41 -13.89 6.29
C ILE A 268 15.38 -14.05 7.45
N THR A 269 16.40 -14.89 7.28
CA THR A 269 17.40 -15.14 8.33
C THR A 269 18.81 -14.93 7.83
N THR A 270 19.68 -14.41 8.69
CA THR A 270 21.13 -14.53 8.47
C THR A 270 21.62 -15.68 9.34
N ARG A 271 22.33 -16.64 8.75
CA ARG A 271 22.88 -17.79 9.46
C ARG A 271 24.25 -17.46 10.07
N THR A 272 24.68 -18.22 11.08
CA THR A 272 26.00 -18.08 11.72
C THR A 272 27.16 -18.36 10.76
N ASP A 273 26.92 -19.16 9.72
CA ASP A 273 27.86 -19.39 8.61
C ASP A 273 27.93 -18.21 7.62
N GLY A 274 27.07 -17.20 7.79
CA GLY A 274 27.02 -15.98 6.99
C GLY A 274 26.08 -16.00 5.80
N THR A 275 25.34 -17.09 5.60
CA THR A 275 24.35 -17.22 4.54
C THR A 275 23.07 -16.43 4.87
N LEU A 276 22.54 -15.68 3.91
CA LEU A 276 21.17 -15.14 3.97
C LEU A 276 20.20 -16.20 3.43
N THR A 277 19.11 -16.48 4.13
CA THR A 277 18.07 -17.41 3.66
C THR A 277 16.69 -16.77 3.66
N VAL A 278 15.87 -17.17 2.70
CA VAL A 278 14.44 -16.83 2.62
C VAL A 278 13.63 -18.11 2.71
N HIS A 279 12.75 -18.19 3.69
CA HIS A 279 11.79 -19.27 3.87
C HIS A 279 10.39 -18.70 3.62
N ARG A 280 9.83 -18.97 2.44
CA ARG A 280 8.51 -18.48 2.10
C ARG A 280 7.44 -19.07 3.00
N HIS A 281 6.43 -18.25 3.26
CA HIS A 281 5.25 -18.70 3.98
C HIS A 281 4.42 -19.65 3.10
N GLY A 282 3.82 -20.70 3.68
CA GLY A 282 3.05 -21.70 2.94
C GLY A 282 1.70 -21.23 2.36
N GLY A 283 1.45 -19.92 2.25
CA GLY A 283 0.25 -19.34 1.63
C GLY A 283 -1.11 -19.67 2.29
N ARG A 284 -1.13 -20.28 3.48
CA ARG A 284 -2.36 -20.75 4.15
C ARG A 284 -2.43 -20.27 5.60
N ALA A 285 -3.65 -20.00 6.07
CA ALA A 285 -3.88 -19.70 7.49
C ALA A 285 -3.38 -20.86 8.36
N VAL A 286 -2.52 -20.53 9.31
CA VAL A 286 -1.81 -21.52 10.12
C VAL A 286 -2.79 -22.21 11.06
N ARG A 287 -2.84 -23.55 11.04
CA ARG A 287 -3.56 -24.34 12.03
C ARG A 287 -2.67 -24.58 13.24
N ALA A 288 -3.25 -24.67 14.44
CA ALA A 288 -2.52 -25.01 15.65
C ALA A 288 -1.69 -26.28 15.45
N GLY A 289 -0.36 -26.16 15.62
CA GLY A 289 0.60 -27.26 15.48
C GLY A 289 1.28 -27.43 14.10
N ALA A 290 0.92 -26.65 13.08
CA ALA A 290 1.61 -26.65 11.79
C ALA A 290 2.52 -25.41 11.66
N ALA A 291 3.81 -25.59 11.38
CA ALA A 291 4.70 -24.46 11.10
C ALA A 291 4.46 -23.92 9.68
N PRO A 292 4.31 -22.59 9.49
CA PRO A 292 4.03 -22.01 8.18
C PRO A 292 5.24 -21.95 7.25
N TYR A 293 6.45 -22.11 7.80
CA TYR A 293 7.70 -21.96 7.06
C TYR A 293 8.31 -23.32 6.75
N GLY A 294 8.67 -23.51 5.47
CA GLY A 294 9.35 -24.70 4.98
C GLY A 294 10.87 -24.57 4.99
N ASP A 295 11.53 -25.41 4.19
CA ASP A 295 12.96 -25.27 3.93
C ASP A 295 13.26 -23.94 3.23
N ALA A 296 14.53 -23.54 3.23
CA ALA A 296 14.93 -22.32 2.55
C ALA A 296 14.58 -22.42 1.06
N THR A 297 13.70 -21.55 0.60
CA THR A 297 13.30 -21.45 -0.81
C THR A 297 14.33 -20.72 -1.65
N TRP A 298 15.17 -19.93 -0.99
CA TRP A 298 16.31 -19.26 -1.59
C TRP A 298 17.39 -19.03 -0.53
N SER A 299 18.65 -19.05 -0.96
CA SER A 299 19.79 -18.75 -0.09
C SER A 299 20.91 -18.05 -0.86
N MET A 300 21.67 -17.24 -0.13
CA MET A 300 22.86 -16.56 -0.65
C MET A 300 24.00 -16.66 0.36
N PRO A 301 25.06 -17.41 0.05
CA PRO A 301 26.29 -17.41 0.84
C PRO A 301 26.90 -16.01 0.91
N GLY A 302 27.56 -15.69 2.01
CA GLY A 302 28.21 -14.40 2.18
C GLY A 302 28.66 -14.14 3.60
N GLN A 303 28.79 -12.86 3.95
CA GLN A 303 29.15 -12.40 5.29
C GLN A 303 27.98 -11.63 5.96
N TRP A 304 26.75 -12.11 5.75
CA TRP A 304 25.53 -11.43 6.23
C TRP A 304 25.42 -11.38 7.75
N GLN A 305 26.04 -12.33 8.46
CA GLN A 305 26.13 -12.35 9.92
C GLN A 305 26.92 -11.18 10.52
N GLN A 306 27.69 -10.45 9.70
CA GLN A 306 28.40 -9.24 10.15
C GLN A 306 27.49 -8.03 10.32
N LEU A 307 26.27 -8.07 9.77
CA LEU A 307 25.28 -7.04 10.02
C LEU A 307 24.84 -7.09 11.47
N ARG A 308 24.98 -5.96 12.18
CA ARG A 308 24.60 -5.84 13.58
C ARG A 308 23.09 -5.86 13.77
N GLN A 309 22.34 -5.36 12.79
CA GLN A 309 20.89 -5.43 12.72
C GLN A 309 20.48 -5.71 11.27
N LEU A 310 19.30 -6.31 11.10
CA LEU A 310 18.66 -6.52 9.81
C LEU A 310 17.15 -6.34 10.01
N ALA A 311 16.53 -5.50 9.19
CA ALA A 311 15.08 -5.34 9.13
C ALA A 311 14.63 -5.44 7.68
N ALA A 312 13.38 -5.87 7.47
CA ALA A 312 12.77 -5.98 6.16
C ALA A 312 11.50 -5.15 6.05
N GLY A 313 11.22 -4.64 4.86
CA GLY A 313 10.03 -3.85 4.55
C GLY A 313 10.11 -3.30 3.13
N ASP A 314 8.97 -3.03 2.50
CA ASP A 314 8.92 -2.49 1.15
C ASP A 314 9.36 -1.01 1.14
N LEU A 315 10.62 -0.74 0.83
CA LEU A 315 11.16 0.62 0.77
C LEU A 315 10.83 1.30 -0.55
N THR A 316 10.57 0.52 -1.60
CA THR A 316 10.39 1.06 -2.94
C THR A 316 8.94 1.33 -3.32
N GLY A 317 7.99 0.74 -2.60
CA GLY A 317 6.57 0.70 -2.93
C GLY A 317 6.27 -0.28 -4.07
N ASP A 318 7.19 -1.19 -4.39
CA ASP A 318 7.00 -2.16 -5.47
C ASP A 318 6.29 -3.44 -5.00
N GLY A 319 5.97 -3.52 -3.71
CA GLY A 319 5.27 -4.61 -3.07
C GLY A 319 6.15 -5.80 -2.69
N TYR A 320 7.46 -5.72 -2.86
CA TYR A 320 8.41 -6.71 -2.36
C TYR A 320 9.15 -6.15 -1.14
N ALA A 321 9.45 -7.02 -0.18
CA ALA A 321 10.24 -6.63 0.98
C ALA A 321 11.72 -6.44 0.60
N ASP A 322 12.21 -5.22 0.83
CA ASP A 322 13.62 -4.87 0.80
C ASP A 322 14.26 -5.12 2.17
N LEU A 323 15.59 -5.00 2.24
CA LEU A 323 16.35 -5.13 3.48
C LEU A 323 17.12 -3.86 3.83
N VAL A 324 17.14 -3.51 5.11
CA VAL A 324 18.11 -2.56 5.67
C VAL A 324 18.90 -3.25 6.77
N GLY A 325 20.22 -3.20 6.64
CA GLY A 325 21.16 -3.66 7.64
C GLY A 325 21.91 -2.52 8.31
N VAL A 326 22.46 -2.81 9.50
CA VAL A 326 23.46 -1.96 10.15
C VAL A 326 24.82 -2.64 10.02
N ASP A 327 25.76 -1.99 9.33
CA ASP A 327 27.11 -2.53 9.15
C ASP A 327 27.92 -2.51 10.46
N GLY A 328 29.13 -3.08 10.48
CA GLY A 328 30.00 -3.09 11.65
C GLY A 328 30.46 -1.70 12.13
N ALA A 329 30.49 -0.69 11.26
CA ALA A 329 31.01 0.65 11.54
C ALA A 329 29.96 1.60 12.14
N GLY A 330 28.68 1.44 11.81
CA GLY A 330 27.63 2.38 12.23
C GLY A 330 26.60 2.63 11.16
N GLY A 331 26.96 2.39 9.91
CA GLY A 331 26.21 2.82 8.75
C GLY A 331 24.98 1.95 8.48
N LEU A 332 24.05 2.55 7.76
CA LEU A 332 22.91 1.84 7.19
C LEU A 332 23.28 1.38 5.78
N VAL A 333 22.98 0.12 5.48
CA VAL A 333 23.12 -0.47 4.15
C VAL A 333 21.76 -0.98 3.69
N GLY A 334 21.35 -0.62 2.48
CA GLY A 334 20.10 -1.07 1.90
C GLY A 334 20.30 -2.05 0.76
N PHE A 335 19.51 -3.12 0.73
CA PHE A 335 19.44 -4.10 -0.34
C PHE A 335 18.03 -4.09 -0.89
N VAL A 336 17.89 -3.60 -2.12
CA VAL A 336 16.60 -3.54 -2.82
C VAL A 336 16.32 -4.89 -3.47
N HIS A 337 15.08 -5.35 -3.35
CA HIS A 337 14.60 -6.56 -3.98
C HIS A 337 14.72 -6.46 -5.50
N THR A 338 15.03 -7.57 -6.19
CA THR A 338 15.23 -7.55 -7.66
C THR A 338 13.94 -7.47 -8.46
N GLY A 339 12.80 -7.73 -7.82
CA GLY A 339 11.50 -7.94 -8.45
C GLY A 339 11.27 -9.38 -8.93
N ASP A 340 12.27 -10.25 -8.88
CA ASP A 340 12.12 -11.69 -9.12
C ASP A 340 12.24 -12.47 -7.80
N PRO A 341 11.16 -13.06 -7.29
CA PRO A 341 11.21 -13.77 -6.02
C PRO A 341 12.05 -15.07 -6.07
N ARG A 342 12.45 -15.53 -7.26
CA ARG A 342 13.44 -16.63 -7.40
C ARG A 342 14.88 -16.17 -7.19
N GLN A 343 15.15 -14.87 -7.30
CA GLN A 343 16.45 -14.25 -7.05
C GLN A 343 16.26 -12.92 -6.30
N PRO A 344 15.74 -12.95 -5.07
CA PRO A 344 15.26 -11.75 -4.38
C PRO A 344 16.33 -10.69 -4.14
N PHE A 345 17.60 -11.10 -3.96
CA PHE A 345 18.70 -10.16 -3.73
C PHE A 345 19.93 -10.53 -4.56
N THR A 346 20.77 -9.53 -4.85
CA THR A 346 22.05 -9.70 -5.59
C THR A 346 23.28 -9.73 -4.68
N GLY A 347 23.10 -9.46 -3.37
CA GLY A 347 24.18 -9.36 -2.38
C GLY A 347 24.92 -8.03 -2.38
N GLN A 348 24.74 -7.20 -3.41
CA GLN A 348 25.33 -5.86 -3.45
C GLN A 348 24.37 -4.84 -2.83
N PRO A 349 24.85 -3.96 -1.93
CA PRO A 349 24.01 -2.90 -1.38
C PRO A 349 23.65 -1.91 -2.48
N ALA A 350 22.35 -1.62 -2.63
CA ALA A 350 21.85 -0.56 -3.50
C ALA A 350 22.28 0.82 -3.00
N TRP A 351 22.39 0.97 -1.67
CA TRP A 351 22.91 2.16 -1.05
C TRP A 351 23.59 1.89 0.29
N ARG A 352 24.46 2.82 0.68
CA ARG A 352 25.12 2.86 1.99
C ARG A 352 25.23 4.29 2.45
N ILE A 353 24.83 4.57 3.68
CA ILE A 353 24.91 5.90 4.29
C ILE A 353 25.46 5.81 5.71
N VAL A 354 26.01 6.92 6.19
CA VAL A 354 26.21 7.12 7.62
C VAL A 354 24.83 7.15 8.29
N ALA A 355 24.65 6.41 9.37
CA ALA A 355 23.38 6.44 10.10
C ALA A 355 23.17 7.84 10.72
N PRO A 356 21.94 8.36 10.69
CA PRO A 356 21.65 9.69 11.23
C PRO A 356 21.87 9.78 12.74
N VAL A 357 21.83 8.64 13.43
CA VAL A 357 22.08 8.47 14.87
C VAL A 357 22.73 7.12 15.12
N GLY A 358 23.40 6.95 16.27
CA GLY A 358 23.97 5.65 16.64
C GLY A 358 22.89 4.59 16.83
N VAL A 359 22.86 3.58 15.95
CA VAL A 359 21.78 2.59 15.87
C VAL A 359 21.98 1.46 16.89
N ARG A 360 21.04 1.32 17.83
CA ARG A 360 20.96 0.14 18.72
C ARG A 360 20.02 -0.90 18.13
N GLN A 361 18.85 -0.48 17.67
CA GLN A 361 17.84 -1.32 17.01
C GLN A 361 17.21 -0.59 15.84
N LEU A 362 16.77 -1.36 14.87
CA LEU A 362 16.22 -0.90 13.60
C LEU A 362 14.87 -1.58 13.39
N VAL A 363 13.86 -0.83 12.99
CA VAL A 363 12.56 -1.35 12.59
C VAL A 363 12.14 -0.67 11.29
N LEU A 364 11.61 -1.46 10.36
CA LEU A 364 10.97 -0.98 9.14
C LEU A 364 9.47 -1.26 9.23
N THR A 365 8.64 -0.23 9.07
CA THR A 365 7.18 -0.37 9.09
C THR A 365 6.51 0.86 8.49
N ASP A 366 5.34 0.71 7.86
CA ASP A 366 4.61 1.83 7.23
C ASP A 366 3.92 2.68 8.31
N LEU A 367 4.49 3.82 8.70
CA LEU A 367 3.94 4.65 9.78
C LEU A 367 2.80 5.56 9.28
N ASP A 368 2.76 5.85 7.98
CA ASP A 368 1.93 6.92 7.45
C ASP A 368 0.81 6.46 6.50
N ARG A 369 0.78 5.18 6.15
CA ARG A 369 -0.11 4.50 5.19
C ARG A 369 0.16 4.82 3.72
N ASP A 370 1.40 5.14 3.39
CA ASP A 370 1.81 5.34 2.00
C ASP A 370 2.28 4.06 1.30
N ARG A 371 2.23 2.92 2.02
CA ARG A 371 2.68 1.58 1.62
C ARG A 371 4.19 1.45 1.41
N ARG A 372 4.97 2.45 1.83
CA ARG A 372 6.41 2.32 1.93
C ARG A 372 6.79 2.18 3.39
N ALA A 373 7.73 1.29 3.65
CA ALA A 373 8.28 1.13 4.98
C ALA A 373 9.08 2.38 5.36
N ASP A 374 8.70 2.99 6.48
CA ASP A 374 9.45 4.01 7.17
C ASP A 374 10.47 3.39 8.11
N LEU A 375 11.45 4.19 8.51
CA LEU A 375 12.51 3.75 9.39
C LEU A 375 12.28 4.26 10.81
N VAL A 376 12.28 3.34 11.78
CA VAL A 376 12.36 3.66 13.20
C VAL A 376 13.69 3.17 13.75
N ILE A 377 14.41 4.08 14.42
CA ILE A 377 15.67 3.78 15.11
C ILE A 377 15.49 3.98 16.60
N ALA A 378 15.75 2.93 17.38
CA ALA A 378 16.11 3.11 18.78
C ALA A 378 17.61 3.37 18.86
N ALA A 379 17.96 4.56 19.29
CA ALA A 379 19.32 5.04 19.29
C ALA A 379 20.08 4.66 20.57
N THR A 380 21.40 4.70 20.48
CA THR A 380 22.33 4.47 21.59
C THR A 380 22.24 5.53 22.68
N ASP A 381 21.77 6.73 22.36
CA ASP A 381 21.46 7.80 23.32
C ASP A 381 20.13 7.56 24.09
N GLY A 382 19.45 6.45 23.81
CA GLY A 382 18.18 6.09 24.43
C GLY A 382 16.95 6.72 23.79
N SER A 383 17.10 7.54 22.74
CA SER A 383 15.97 8.12 22.01
C SER A 383 15.36 7.14 21.01
N LEU A 384 14.08 7.34 20.69
CA LEU A 384 13.41 6.70 19.56
C LEU A 384 13.14 7.75 18.48
N GLN A 385 13.56 7.48 17.25
CA GLN A 385 13.45 8.43 16.13
C GLN A 385 12.83 7.76 14.91
N GLY A 386 11.92 8.47 14.25
CA GLY A 386 11.30 8.03 13.01
C GLY A 386 11.75 8.87 11.83
N PHE A 387 12.04 8.21 10.71
CA PHE A 387 12.49 8.80 9.47
C PHE A 387 11.54 8.35 8.37
N ARG A 388 10.83 9.31 7.80
CA ARG A 388 9.87 9.04 6.73
C ARG A 388 10.60 8.60 5.46
N ASN A 389 10.09 7.56 4.82
CA ASN A 389 10.48 7.19 3.48
C ASN A 389 9.84 8.16 2.48
N THR A 390 10.67 9.01 1.87
CA THR A 390 10.23 10.04 0.91
C THR A 390 10.73 9.75 -0.51
N GLY A 391 11.47 8.66 -0.68
CA GLY A 391 12.10 8.29 -1.94
C GLY A 391 11.15 7.53 -2.86
N THR A 392 11.51 7.48 -4.15
CA THR A 392 10.85 6.64 -5.16
C THR A 392 11.47 5.24 -5.27
N GLY A 393 12.26 4.79 -4.29
CA GLY A 393 12.80 3.43 -4.24
C GLY A 393 13.80 2.98 -5.31
N ARG A 394 13.94 3.69 -6.42
CA ARG A 394 14.74 3.20 -7.56
C ARG A 394 16.23 3.26 -7.26
N ALA A 395 16.92 2.14 -7.51
CA ALA A 395 18.34 2.15 -7.82
C ALA A 395 18.61 3.20 -8.92
N PRO A 396 19.74 3.93 -8.89
CA PRO A 396 20.08 4.82 -9.99
C PRO A 396 20.17 3.99 -11.27
N THR A 397 19.27 4.23 -12.23
CA THR A 397 19.54 3.84 -13.61
C THR A 397 20.80 4.57 -14.03
N ALA A 398 21.82 3.82 -14.43
CA ALA A 398 23.08 4.34 -14.92
C ALA A 398 22.86 5.17 -16.20
N ASN A 399 22.45 6.44 -16.05
CA ASN A 399 22.52 7.55 -17.02
C ASN A 399 21.56 8.69 -16.62
N ALA A 400 21.80 9.32 -15.47
CA ALA A 400 21.22 10.64 -15.21
C ALA A 400 22.31 11.55 -14.63
N THR A 401 22.96 12.28 -15.52
CA THR A 401 23.80 13.43 -15.19
C THR A 401 22.98 14.45 -14.40
N THR A 402 23.51 14.86 -13.26
CA THR A 402 22.89 15.78 -12.30
C THR A 402 22.83 17.20 -12.86
N PRO A 403 21.73 17.96 -12.70
CA PRO A 403 21.79 19.41 -12.72
C PRO A 403 22.26 19.92 -11.35
N ALA A 404 23.38 20.63 -11.34
CA ALA A 404 24.00 21.22 -10.16
C ALA A 404 23.06 22.17 -9.42
N ALA A 405 22.98 22.02 -8.10
CA ALA A 405 22.42 23.05 -7.22
C ALA A 405 23.36 24.26 -7.23
N ARG A 406 22.84 25.41 -7.67
CA ARG A 406 23.47 26.72 -7.53
C ARG A 406 23.62 27.05 -6.04
N THR A 407 24.85 27.12 -5.54
CA THR A 407 25.18 27.86 -4.32
C THR A 407 25.77 29.21 -4.71
N GLY A 408 25.17 30.29 -4.21
CA GLY A 408 25.74 31.63 -4.30
C GLY A 408 26.96 31.78 -3.36
N PRO A 409 27.88 32.70 -3.64
CA PRO A 409 29.16 32.77 -2.94
C PRO A 409 29.05 33.62 -1.67
N THR A 410 29.53 33.10 -0.54
CA THR A 410 30.06 33.92 0.55
C THR A 410 31.54 33.64 0.65
N GLY A 411 32.34 34.64 0.32
CA GLY A 411 33.79 34.56 0.30
C GLY A 411 34.40 34.51 1.70
N ALA A 412 35.54 33.81 1.79
CA ALA A 412 36.62 34.16 2.69
C ALA A 412 37.93 33.63 2.11
N ALA A 413 38.79 34.59 1.80
CA ALA A 413 40.23 34.63 1.53
C ALA A 413 41.07 33.33 1.45
N ALA A 414 41.93 33.35 0.43
CA ALA A 414 43.02 32.45 0.13
C ALA A 414 44.22 32.54 1.11
N ALA A 415 45.00 31.45 1.18
CA ALA A 415 46.46 31.49 1.00
C ALA A 415 46.99 30.09 0.56
N PRO A 416 48.08 30.00 -0.22
CA PRO A 416 48.36 28.86 -1.10
C PRO A 416 49.68 28.10 -0.80
N ALA A 417 49.91 27.10 -1.67
CA ALA A 417 51.20 26.54 -2.10
C ALA A 417 51.71 25.24 -1.46
N GLY A 418 52.06 24.28 -2.32
CA GLY A 418 52.81 23.07 -1.98
C GLY A 418 52.63 21.94 -2.99
N ALA A 419 53.17 22.09 -4.20
CA ALA A 419 53.27 21.03 -5.20
C ALA A 419 54.43 20.07 -4.89
N ALA A 420 54.24 18.76 -5.09
CA ALA A 420 55.29 17.82 -5.52
C ALA A 420 54.67 16.51 -6.04
N THR A 421 55.07 16.13 -7.25
CA THR A 421 54.73 14.90 -7.99
C THR A 421 55.82 13.80 -7.81
N PRO A 422 55.97 12.74 -8.64
CA PRO A 422 55.78 11.34 -8.23
C PRO A 422 57.03 10.43 -8.44
N GLY A 423 56.95 9.16 -8.05
CA GLY A 423 57.88 8.09 -8.45
C GLY A 423 57.48 6.77 -7.78
N GLY A 424 57.61 5.56 -8.31
CA GLY A 424 58.24 4.96 -9.51
C GLY A 424 58.39 3.45 -9.15
N ALA A 425 57.72 2.53 -9.85
CA ALA A 425 58.27 1.56 -10.82
C ALA A 425 58.65 0.15 -10.26
N ALA A 426 58.04 -0.89 -10.89
CA ALA A 426 58.41 -2.32 -11.17
C ALA A 426 59.32 -3.12 -10.19
N GLY A 427 59.15 -4.40 -9.83
CA GLY A 427 58.66 -5.70 -10.39
C GLY A 427 59.61 -6.83 -9.84
N PRO A 428 59.60 -8.15 -10.16
CA PRO A 428 58.60 -9.07 -10.75
C PRO A 428 58.40 -10.41 -9.96
N GLY A 429 57.53 -11.33 -10.43
CA GLY A 429 57.60 -12.78 -10.10
C GLY A 429 56.26 -13.53 -10.01
N GLY A 430 55.89 -14.29 -11.04
CA GLY A 430 54.87 -15.37 -10.97
C GLY A 430 55.48 -16.69 -10.45
N PRO A 431 54.68 -17.74 -10.15
CA PRO A 431 53.97 -18.48 -11.20
C PRO A 431 52.55 -19.01 -10.87
N GLY A 432 51.72 -19.14 -11.92
CA GLY A 432 50.85 -20.29 -12.26
C GLY A 432 49.82 -20.93 -11.29
N ALA A 433 48.53 -20.65 -11.58
CA ALA A 433 47.31 -21.49 -11.50
C ALA A 433 46.67 -21.82 -10.10
N PRO A 434 45.34 -22.10 -10.01
CA PRO A 434 44.33 -22.23 -11.08
C PRO A 434 43.20 -21.18 -11.03
N ALA A 435 42.49 -21.08 -12.16
CA ALA A 435 41.15 -20.51 -12.22
C ALA A 435 40.19 -21.36 -11.40
N GLY A 436 39.34 -20.73 -10.58
CA GLY A 436 38.22 -21.39 -9.92
C GLY A 436 38.07 -21.05 -8.44
N ALA A 437 37.47 -19.90 -8.15
CA ALA A 437 36.57 -19.64 -7.02
C ALA A 437 36.32 -18.13 -6.97
N THR A 438 35.40 -17.63 -7.79
CA THR A 438 34.77 -16.33 -7.51
C THR A 438 34.00 -16.49 -6.21
N THR A 439 34.65 -16.11 -5.11
CA THR A 439 33.98 -15.92 -3.82
C THR A 439 32.96 -14.81 -4.02
N PRO A 440 31.64 -15.04 -3.79
CA PRO A 440 30.69 -13.94 -3.81
C PRO A 440 31.06 -12.99 -2.66
N ALA A 441 31.43 -11.76 -3.00
CA ALA A 441 31.72 -10.72 -2.03
C ALA A 441 30.44 -10.42 -1.23
N GLY A 442 30.38 -10.91 0.01
CA GLY A 442 29.41 -10.46 1.01
C GLY A 442 29.66 -9.00 1.41
N PRO A 443 28.76 -8.37 2.19
CA PRO A 443 28.78 -6.93 2.44
C PRO A 443 29.85 -6.50 3.47
N ALA A 444 31.12 -6.67 3.14
CA ALA A 444 32.27 -6.13 3.86
C ALA A 444 33.12 -5.25 2.91
N GLY A 445 32.58 -4.09 2.52
CA GLY A 445 33.26 -3.07 1.73
C GLY A 445 33.53 -1.78 2.53
N PRO A 446 34.54 -0.97 2.16
CA PRO A 446 34.89 0.26 2.86
C PRO A 446 33.72 1.26 2.90
N ALA A 447 33.71 2.12 3.93
CA ALA A 447 32.63 3.04 4.30
C ALA A 447 32.39 4.23 3.34
N GLY A 448 32.37 3.96 2.03
CA GLY A 448 31.95 4.93 1.02
C GLY A 448 30.43 5.04 0.96
N VAL A 449 29.92 6.27 0.79
CA VAL A 449 28.51 6.49 0.46
C VAL A 449 28.28 5.98 -0.96
N VAL A 450 27.45 4.95 -1.09
CA VAL A 450 26.98 4.43 -2.39
C VAL A 450 25.49 4.74 -2.48
N GLY A 451 25.01 5.27 -3.59
CA GLY A 451 23.58 5.58 -3.79
C GLY A 451 23.00 6.64 -2.84
N ARG A 452 21.68 6.83 -2.88
CA ARG A 452 20.92 7.67 -1.93
C ARG A 452 19.92 6.79 -1.18
N ALA A 453 19.96 6.85 0.14
CA ALA A 453 18.92 6.23 0.97
C ALA A 453 17.57 6.97 0.80
N PRO A 454 16.43 6.28 0.95
CA PRO A 454 15.11 6.87 0.71
C PRO A 454 14.56 7.68 1.90
N PHE A 455 15.29 7.71 3.01
CA PHE A 455 14.86 8.35 4.25
C PHE A 455 15.22 9.84 4.28
N GLY A 456 14.25 10.66 4.67
CA GLY A 456 14.46 12.08 4.93
C GLY A 456 15.12 12.37 6.29
N ALA A 457 15.07 13.63 6.71
CA ALA A 457 15.41 13.99 8.09
C ALA A 457 14.45 13.33 9.10
N ALA A 458 14.85 13.28 10.37
CA ALA A 458 13.99 12.76 11.43
C ALA A 458 12.65 13.50 11.43
N ALA A 459 11.56 12.76 11.21
CA ALA A 459 10.20 13.28 11.25
C ALA A 459 9.73 13.53 12.69
N TRP A 460 10.27 12.75 13.64
CA TRP A 460 9.98 12.89 15.06
C TRP A 460 11.08 12.24 15.91
N ARG A 461 11.20 12.72 17.16
CA ARG A 461 12.13 12.20 18.17
C ARG A 461 11.46 12.15 19.54
N ILE A 462 11.41 10.96 20.12
CA ILE A 462 11.01 10.75 21.52
C ILE A 462 12.29 10.63 22.34
N ALA A 463 12.60 11.67 23.12
CA ALA A 463 13.86 11.78 23.88
C ALA A 463 13.88 10.94 25.18
N GLU A 464 12.75 10.35 25.56
CA GLU A 464 12.65 9.58 26.81
C GLU A 464 13.59 8.38 26.80
N LEU A 465 14.48 8.29 27.79
CA LEU A 465 15.48 7.21 27.92
C LEU A 465 14.87 5.81 28.11
N ARG A 466 13.55 5.70 28.28
CA ARG A 466 12.86 4.42 28.46
C ARG A 466 13.13 3.44 27.30
N TRP A 467 13.43 3.93 26.11
CA TRP A 467 13.78 3.07 24.96
C TRP A 467 15.16 2.43 25.07
N ALA A 468 16.07 2.94 25.92
CA ALA A 468 17.39 2.32 26.15
C ALA A 468 17.30 0.92 26.76
N GLY A 469 16.31 0.69 27.63
CA GLY A 469 16.15 -0.57 28.35
C GLY A 469 15.43 -1.69 27.58
N HIS A 470 14.81 -1.39 26.43
CA HIS A 470 14.08 -2.39 25.66
C HIS A 470 15.04 -3.33 24.93
N ARG A 471 14.84 -4.64 25.09
CA ARG A 471 15.74 -5.67 24.57
C ARG A 471 15.58 -5.90 23.08
N GLN A 472 14.35 -5.86 22.57
CA GLN A 472 13.96 -6.13 21.19
C GLN A 472 12.84 -5.18 20.78
N LEU A 473 12.86 -4.76 19.52
CA LEU A 473 11.80 -3.98 18.88
C LEU A 473 11.41 -4.66 17.56
N ALA A 474 10.12 -4.67 17.26
CA ALA A 474 9.55 -5.13 16.00
C ALA A 474 8.43 -4.17 15.56
N GLY A 475 8.20 -4.08 14.25
CA GLY A 475 7.16 -3.25 13.66
C GLY A 475 6.08 -4.10 13.01
N THR A 476 4.81 -3.79 13.26
CA THR A 476 3.68 -4.47 12.62
C THR A 476 2.39 -3.71 12.86
N ASP A 477 1.38 -3.84 11.99
CA ASP A 477 0.04 -3.32 12.24
C ASP A 477 -0.73 -4.16 13.27
N ALA A 478 -0.46 -3.95 14.56
CA ALA A 478 -0.99 -4.78 15.63
C ALA A 478 -2.49 -4.53 15.82
N ASP A 479 -2.98 -3.31 15.60
CA ASP A 479 -4.37 -2.93 15.83
C ASP A 479 -5.29 -3.03 14.59
N GLY A 480 -4.70 -3.25 13.41
CA GLY A 480 -5.40 -3.47 12.15
C GLY A 480 -5.86 -2.17 11.50
N ASP A 481 -5.28 -1.04 11.87
CA ASP A 481 -5.64 0.27 11.33
C ASP A 481 -4.90 0.59 10.02
N GLY A 482 -3.91 -0.22 9.63
CA GLY A 482 -3.07 -0.07 8.45
C GLY A 482 -1.79 0.72 8.68
N ARG A 483 -1.51 1.22 9.90
CA ARG A 483 -0.22 1.78 10.29
C ARG A 483 0.60 0.75 11.06
N GLY A 484 1.89 0.78 10.86
CA GLY A 484 2.86 0.08 11.67
C GLY A 484 2.84 0.57 13.11
N ASP A 485 2.55 -0.34 14.03
CA ASP A 485 2.73 -0.22 15.47
C ASP A 485 4.11 -0.74 15.88
N LEU A 486 4.56 -0.37 17.09
CA LEU A 486 5.78 -0.92 17.66
C LEU A 486 5.47 -1.94 18.75
N ILE A 487 6.12 -3.08 18.65
CA ILE A 487 6.16 -4.10 19.69
C ILE A 487 7.55 -4.08 20.31
N ALA A 488 7.61 -4.07 21.63
CA ALA A 488 8.85 -3.99 22.38
C ALA A 488 8.92 -5.02 23.49
N VAL A 489 10.08 -5.66 23.66
CA VAL A 489 10.37 -6.48 24.83
C VAL A 489 10.97 -5.57 25.89
N ALA A 490 10.21 -5.31 26.94
CA ALA A 490 10.63 -4.53 28.09
C ALA A 490 11.80 -5.21 28.83
N PRO A 491 12.64 -4.45 29.57
CA PRO A 491 13.76 -5.04 30.30
C PRO A 491 13.36 -6.16 31.27
N GLY A 492 12.17 -6.05 31.88
CA GLY A 492 11.61 -7.09 32.77
C GLY A 492 11.08 -8.34 32.05
N GLY A 493 11.12 -8.36 30.72
CA GLY A 493 10.66 -9.49 29.91
C GLY A 493 9.24 -9.36 29.38
N ASP A 494 8.46 -8.37 29.80
CA ASP A 494 7.10 -8.14 29.29
C ASP A 494 7.12 -7.70 27.81
N LEU A 495 6.12 -8.13 27.05
CA LEU A 495 5.90 -7.61 25.71
C LEU A 495 4.93 -6.43 25.76
N THR A 496 5.35 -5.31 25.19
CA THR A 496 4.64 -4.04 25.25
C THR A 496 4.32 -3.58 23.83
N VAL A 497 3.09 -3.18 23.58
CA VAL A 497 2.66 -2.67 22.27
C VAL A 497 2.36 -1.18 22.36
N PHE A 498 2.96 -0.42 21.46
CA PHE A 498 2.79 1.01 21.29
C PHE A 498 2.09 1.24 19.95
N ARG A 499 0.81 1.60 20.00
CA ARG A 499 0.08 1.94 18.79
C ARG A 499 0.58 3.24 18.19
N ASN A 500 0.68 3.29 16.87
CA ASN A 500 1.03 4.50 16.16
C ASN A 500 -0.16 5.47 16.18
N ASN A 501 -0.03 6.54 16.96
CA ASN A 501 -1.04 7.58 17.03
C ASN A 501 -0.59 8.86 16.29
N PRO A 502 -1.01 9.07 15.03
CA PRO A 502 -0.61 10.26 14.27
C PRO A 502 -1.17 11.58 14.84
N ALA A 503 -2.19 11.53 15.71
CA ALA A 503 -2.66 12.72 16.42
C ALA A 503 -1.64 13.23 17.45
N ARG A 504 -0.70 12.39 17.90
CA ARG A 504 0.40 12.77 18.80
C ARG A 504 1.60 13.24 18.00
N ARG A 505 1.50 14.47 17.47
CA ARG A 505 2.57 15.12 16.68
C ARG A 505 3.90 15.03 17.42
N GLY A 506 4.90 14.42 16.78
CA GLY A 506 6.26 14.29 17.33
C GLY A 506 6.48 13.12 18.30
N ALA A 507 5.43 12.39 18.70
CA ALA A 507 5.55 11.29 19.64
C ALA A 507 4.49 10.19 19.43
N PRO A 508 4.43 9.57 18.23
CA PRO A 508 3.38 8.61 17.88
C PRO A 508 3.34 7.37 18.79
N PHE A 509 4.46 7.02 19.42
CA PHE A 509 4.64 5.86 20.30
C PHE A 509 4.80 6.22 21.79
N SER A 510 4.34 7.41 22.19
CA SER A 510 4.50 7.89 23.59
C SER A 510 3.67 7.13 24.62
N VAL A 511 2.67 6.35 24.21
CA VAL A 511 1.76 5.67 25.13
C VAL A 511 1.79 4.16 24.93
N GLU A 512 2.09 3.46 26.02
CA GLU A 512 1.86 2.02 26.12
C GLU A 512 0.37 1.74 25.95
N THR A 513 0.03 0.97 24.92
CA THR A 513 -1.37 0.62 24.65
C THR A 513 -1.72 -0.71 25.31
N TRP A 514 -0.83 -1.70 25.18
CA TRP A 514 -1.03 -3.03 25.74
C TRP A 514 0.24 -3.54 26.38
N ARG A 515 0.07 -4.24 27.51
CA ARG A 515 1.09 -5.05 28.15
C ARG A 515 0.68 -6.50 28.13
N VAL A 516 1.63 -7.34 27.81
CA VAL A 516 1.53 -8.78 27.87
C VAL A 516 2.55 -9.27 28.90
N PRO A 517 2.11 -9.65 30.10
CA PRO A 517 2.98 -10.26 31.10
C PRO A 517 3.49 -11.61 30.63
N GLY A 518 4.80 -11.85 30.74
CA GLY A 518 5.44 -13.12 30.39
C GLY A 518 6.95 -12.97 30.32
N THR A 519 7.69 -14.09 30.30
CA THR A 519 9.14 -14.06 30.15
C THR A 519 9.52 -14.14 28.68
N TRP A 520 9.46 -13.03 27.96
CA TRP A 520 10.10 -12.91 26.64
C TRP A 520 11.64 -12.77 26.76
N LEU A 521 12.20 -13.06 27.94
CA LEU A 521 13.64 -13.03 28.20
C LEU A 521 14.40 -14.14 27.49
N THR A 522 13.72 -15.24 27.17
CA THR A 522 14.30 -16.41 26.50
C THR A 522 14.29 -16.30 24.98
N SER A 523 13.62 -15.30 24.38
CA SER A 523 13.64 -15.10 22.93
C SER A 523 14.97 -14.47 22.49
N ARG A 524 15.70 -15.18 21.64
CA ARG A 524 16.95 -14.72 21.03
C ARG A 524 16.70 -13.69 19.92
N ALA A 525 15.61 -13.86 19.18
CA ALA A 525 15.19 -12.96 18.12
C ALA A 525 13.66 -12.84 18.08
N LEU A 526 13.18 -11.69 17.63
CA LEU A 526 11.77 -11.33 17.56
C LEU A 526 11.53 -10.48 16.31
N SER A 527 10.50 -10.80 15.53
CA SER A 527 10.07 -10.03 14.36
C SER A 527 8.57 -10.11 14.14
#